data_AF-A0A5B0PNS7-F1
#
_entry.id   AF-A0A5B0PNS7-F1
#
_cell.length_a   1.000
_cell.length_b   1.000
_cell.length_c   1.000
_cell.angle_alpha   90.00
_cell.angle_beta   90.00
_cell.angle_gamma   90.00
#
_symmetry.space_group_name_H-M   'P 1'
#
loop_
_entity.id
_entity.type
_entity.pdbx_description
1 polymer ?
#
loop_
_entity_poly.entity_id
_entity_poly.type
_entity_poly.pdbx_seq_one_letter_code
_entity_poly.pdbx_strand_id
1 'polypeptide(L)'
;METPVYSGTLGFLQPSGRTLIEIQSDHHGISAVELERVLANWHSDPATSSLKFPKVVYSIVTQAIAGKLLSHWGFDRFEAHCDQVSKFYSDKLEVVDAAAQKHLAGLAEWNKPVAGMFLWLKLNIAIPGKEEEADSSALISTRAVQKGVLAVPGCAFLPNAGKSAYVRTSFSLIDADSADEGFARLASVIREARVEAGLE
;
A
#
# COMPACT_ATOMS: atom_id res chain seq x y z
N MET A 1 7.64 24.39 -13.46
CA MET A 1 6.90 23.47 -12.59
C MET A 1 5.43 23.75 -12.82
N GLU A 2 4.63 22.72 -13.02
CA GLU A 2 3.17 22.83 -13.09
C GLU A 2 2.60 23.63 -11.91
N THR A 3 1.65 24.54 -12.17
CA THR A 3 0.94 25.32 -11.15
C THR A 3 -0.58 25.23 -11.40
N PRO A 4 -1.41 24.97 -10.37
CA PRO A 4 -1.05 24.64 -8.98
C PRO A 4 -0.42 23.25 -8.84
N VAL A 5 0.47 23.08 -7.85
CA VAL A 5 1.14 21.80 -7.53
C VAL A 5 0.80 21.33 -6.12
N TYR A 6 0.92 20.03 -5.87
CA TYR A 6 0.81 19.46 -4.52
C TYR A 6 1.84 20.10 -3.55
N SER A 7 1.35 20.85 -2.57
CA SER A 7 1.69 20.62 -1.16
C SER A 7 3.15 20.26 -0.84
N GLY A 8 3.35 18.96 -0.63
CA GLY A 8 4.63 18.37 -0.23
C GLY A 8 5.74 18.51 -1.25
N THR A 9 5.43 18.69 -2.54
CA THR A 9 6.44 18.98 -3.58
C THR A 9 7.11 20.32 -3.32
N LEU A 10 6.35 21.35 -2.90
CA LEU A 10 6.91 22.65 -2.51
C LEU A 10 7.79 22.51 -1.25
N GLY A 11 7.32 21.75 -0.25
CA GLY A 11 8.06 21.47 0.98
C GLY A 11 9.41 20.78 0.73
N PHE A 12 9.54 19.99 -0.33
CA PHE A 12 10.80 19.38 -0.74
C PHE A 12 11.68 20.31 -1.57
N LEU A 13 11.11 21.09 -2.49
CA LEU A 13 11.87 21.86 -3.47
C LEU A 13 12.29 23.26 -2.99
N GLN A 14 11.46 23.95 -2.21
CA GLN A 14 11.78 25.31 -1.73
C GLN A 14 13.06 25.35 -0.87
N PRO A 15 13.32 24.39 0.05
CA PRO A 15 14.56 24.37 0.84
C PRO A 15 15.83 24.17 0.01
N SER A 16 15.73 23.75 -1.25
CA SER A 16 16.89 23.51 -2.11
C SER A 16 17.54 24.79 -2.66
N GLY A 17 16.96 25.97 -2.40
CA GLY A 17 17.47 27.26 -2.85
C GLY A 17 17.38 27.48 -4.36
N ARG A 18 16.64 26.62 -5.08
CA ARG A 18 16.43 26.73 -6.53
C ARG A 18 15.28 27.68 -6.83
N THR A 19 15.44 28.50 -7.88
CA THR A 19 14.35 29.30 -8.42
C THR A 19 13.32 28.41 -9.11
N LEU A 20 12.08 28.45 -8.64
CA LEU A 20 10.97 27.70 -9.23
C LEU A 20 10.25 28.61 -10.23
N ILE A 21 10.25 28.22 -11.51
CA ILE A 21 9.48 28.89 -12.55
C ILE A 21 8.16 28.17 -12.72
N GLU A 22 7.06 28.90 -12.54
CA GLU A 22 5.70 28.39 -12.65
C GLU A 22 5.28 28.25 -14.12
N ILE A 23 4.57 27.16 -14.43
CA ILE A 23 3.98 26.91 -15.73
C ILE A 23 2.50 26.63 -15.47
N GLN A 24 1.64 27.42 -16.10
CA GLN A 24 0.20 27.30 -15.90
C GLN A 24 -0.32 25.95 -16.41
N SER A 25 -1.34 25.45 -15.73
CA SER A 25 -2.03 24.21 -16.09
C SER A 25 -3.41 24.52 -16.65
N ASP A 26 -3.89 23.68 -17.56
CA ASP A 26 -5.27 23.68 -18.03
C ASP A 26 -5.99 22.39 -17.58
N HIS A 27 -7.17 22.13 -18.13
CA HIS A 27 -7.98 20.95 -17.83
C HIS A 27 -7.34 19.62 -18.27
N HIS A 28 -6.18 19.66 -18.92
CA HIS A 28 -5.37 18.51 -19.33
C HIS A 28 -4.03 18.41 -18.57
N GLY A 29 -3.78 19.27 -17.58
CA GLY A 29 -2.53 19.31 -16.80
C GLY A 29 -1.63 20.46 -17.26
N ILE A 30 -0.31 20.32 -17.14
CA ILE A 30 0.65 21.37 -17.53
C ILE A 30 0.42 21.81 -19.00
N SER A 31 0.32 23.11 -19.24
CA SER A 31 0.15 23.64 -20.60
C SER A 31 1.44 23.48 -21.39
N ALA A 32 1.41 22.67 -22.44
CA ALA A 32 2.55 22.47 -23.34
C ALA A 32 2.93 23.77 -24.08
N VAL A 33 1.93 24.58 -24.45
CA VAL A 33 2.13 25.87 -25.12
C VAL A 33 2.83 26.86 -24.19
N GLU A 34 2.41 26.91 -22.93
CA GLU A 34 3.02 27.82 -21.95
C GLU A 34 4.44 27.37 -21.58
N LEU A 35 4.65 26.06 -21.45
CA LEU A 35 5.98 25.49 -21.25
C LEU A 35 6.92 25.85 -22.40
N GLU A 36 6.49 25.66 -23.65
CA GLU A 36 7.25 26.03 -24.84
C GLU A 36 7.53 27.53 -24.87
N ARG A 37 6.53 28.37 -24.61
CA ARG A 37 6.67 29.83 -24.55
C ARG A 37 7.74 30.26 -23.54
N VAL A 38 7.73 29.70 -22.34
CA VAL A 38 8.70 30.04 -21.29
C VAL A 38 10.11 29.55 -21.66
N LEU A 39 10.25 28.34 -22.18
CA LEU A 39 11.55 27.79 -22.57
C LEU A 39 12.16 28.50 -23.79
N ALA A 40 11.34 28.83 -24.79
CA ALA A 40 11.78 29.53 -26.00
C ALA A 40 12.24 30.96 -25.70
N ASN A 41 11.63 31.62 -24.70
CA ASN A 41 11.96 32.98 -24.31
C ASN A 41 12.87 33.06 -23.07
N TRP A 42 13.50 31.96 -22.66
CA TRP A 42 14.22 31.87 -21.38
C TRP A 42 15.32 32.92 -21.20
N HIS A 43 16.03 33.26 -22.27
CA HIS A 43 17.12 34.24 -22.20
C HIS A 43 16.66 35.69 -22.42
N SER A 44 15.42 35.89 -22.85
CA SER A 44 14.84 37.22 -23.15
C SER A 44 13.79 37.67 -22.13
N ASP A 45 13.18 36.74 -21.39
CA ASP A 45 12.14 37.05 -20.41
C ASP A 45 12.77 37.65 -19.13
N PRO A 46 12.31 38.81 -18.64
CA PRO A 46 12.84 39.43 -17.42
C PRO A 46 12.84 38.52 -16.19
N ALA A 47 11.89 37.58 -16.10
CA ALA A 47 11.78 36.66 -14.96
C ALA A 47 12.80 35.51 -15.00
N THR A 48 13.38 35.20 -16.18
CA THR A 48 14.24 34.01 -16.36
C THR A 48 15.60 34.29 -17.01
N SER A 49 15.79 35.45 -17.63
CA SER A 49 17.00 35.83 -18.37
C SER A 49 18.29 35.79 -17.56
N SER A 50 18.22 36.06 -16.25
CA SER A 50 19.37 35.96 -15.32
C SER A 50 19.65 34.55 -14.80
N LEU A 51 18.75 33.60 -15.07
CA LEU A 51 18.81 32.23 -14.58
C LEU A 51 19.46 31.30 -15.60
N LYS A 52 20.13 30.26 -15.11
CA LYS A 52 20.63 29.18 -15.97
C LYS A 52 19.45 28.45 -16.62
N PHE A 53 19.62 28.07 -17.89
CA PHE A 53 18.62 27.28 -18.61
C PHE A 53 18.27 26.01 -17.82
N PRO A 54 16.97 25.68 -17.66
CA PRO A 54 16.53 24.63 -16.76
C PRO A 54 16.95 23.27 -17.33
N LYS A 55 17.42 22.38 -16.44
CA LYS A 55 17.78 21.00 -16.80
C LYS A 55 16.72 19.97 -16.40
N VAL A 56 15.70 20.41 -15.67
CA VAL A 56 14.65 19.55 -15.11
C VAL A 56 13.30 20.24 -15.29
N VAL A 57 12.33 19.50 -15.80
CA VAL A 57 10.92 19.88 -15.84
C VAL A 57 10.16 18.91 -14.93
N TYR A 58 9.37 19.46 -14.01
CA TYR A 58 8.47 18.69 -13.16
C TYR A 58 7.03 18.83 -13.69
N SER A 59 6.37 17.70 -13.97
CA SER A 59 4.98 17.61 -14.43
C SER A 59 4.30 16.38 -13.83
N ILE A 60 3.02 16.51 -13.46
CA ILE A 60 2.17 15.43 -12.95
C ILE A 60 1.39 14.83 -14.12
N VAL A 61 2.03 13.94 -14.88
CA VAL A 61 1.37 13.25 -16.00
C VAL A 61 0.30 12.25 -15.57
N THR A 62 0.27 11.86 -14.29
CA THR A 62 -0.68 10.87 -13.76
C THR A 62 -2.13 11.29 -13.96
N GLN A 63 -2.45 12.58 -13.76
CA GLN A 63 -3.81 13.09 -13.96
C GLN A 63 -4.20 13.06 -15.44
N ALA A 64 -3.29 13.45 -16.35
CA ALA A 64 -3.53 13.39 -17.78
C ALA A 64 -3.72 11.94 -18.28
N ILE A 65 -2.88 11.00 -17.81
CA ILE A 65 -2.98 9.58 -18.15
C ILE A 65 -4.30 8.99 -17.61
N ALA A 66 -4.61 9.19 -16.32
CA ALA A 66 -5.84 8.71 -15.73
C ALA A 66 -7.07 9.33 -16.41
N GLY A 67 -7.05 10.64 -16.65
CA GLY A 67 -8.13 11.34 -17.34
C GLY A 67 -8.34 10.81 -18.76
N LYS A 68 -7.28 10.60 -19.55
CA LYS A 68 -7.38 10.01 -20.88
C LYS A 68 -7.85 8.56 -20.85
N LEU A 69 -7.37 7.75 -19.91
CA LEU A 69 -7.78 6.36 -19.75
C LEU A 69 -9.27 6.27 -19.39
N LEU A 70 -9.71 6.99 -18.36
CA LEU A 70 -11.10 7.01 -17.90
C LEU A 70 -12.04 7.58 -18.97
N SER A 71 -11.63 8.62 -19.70
CA SER A 71 -12.41 9.17 -20.81
C SER A 71 -12.50 8.18 -21.98
N HIS A 72 -11.42 7.45 -22.27
CA HIS A 72 -11.40 6.43 -23.32
C HIS A 72 -12.22 5.18 -22.94
N TRP A 73 -12.24 4.85 -21.65
CA TRP A 73 -13.05 3.76 -21.13
C TRP A 73 -14.53 4.11 -21.10
N GLY A 74 -14.87 5.34 -20.70
CA GLY A 74 -16.25 5.67 -20.32
C GLY A 74 -16.69 4.87 -19.10
N PHE A 75 -17.93 5.09 -18.66
CA PHE A 75 -18.47 4.40 -17.48
C PHE A 75 -18.55 2.87 -17.69
N ASP A 76 -19.04 2.42 -18.84
CA ASP A 76 -19.24 0.99 -19.10
C ASP A 76 -17.95 0.16 -18.98
N ARG A 77 -16.84 0.62 -19.57
CA ARG A 77 -15.56 -0.12 -19.46
C ARG A 77 -14.89 0.08 -18.11
N PHE A 78 -15.12 1.21 -17.45
CA PHE A 78 -14.65 1.41 -16.09
C PHE A 78 -15.34 0.43 -15.12
N GLU A 79 -16.65 0.28 -15.22
CA GLU A 79 -17.40 -0.71 -14.44
C GLU A 79 -16.95 -2.14 -14.76
N ALA A 80 -16.81 -2.48 -16.05
CA ALA A 80 -16.29 -3.79 -16.45
C ALA A 80 -14.87 -4.05 -15.91
N HIS A 81 -14.02 -3.02 -15.82
CA HIS A 81 -12.70 -3.13 -15.20
C HIS A 81 -12.81 -3.36 -13.68
N CYS A 82 -13.70 -2.63 -12.99
CA CYS A 82 -13.98 -2.85 -11.57
C CYS A 82 -14.46 -4.29 -11.30
N ASP A 83 -15.34 -4.83 -12.14
CA ASP A 83 -15.81 -6.23 -12.05
C ASP A 83 -14.66 -7.22 -12.23
N GLN A 84 -13.77 -6.99 -13.20
CA GLN A 84 -12.59 -7.82 -13.40
C GLN A 84 -11.66 -7.80 -12.19
N VAL A 85 -11.41 -6.62 -11.60
CA VAL A 85 -10.59 -6.49 -10.39
C VAL A 85 -11.27 -7.16 -9.21
N SER A 86 -12.58 -6.99 -9.04
CA SER A 86 -13.37 -7.66 -7.99
C SER A 86 -13.26 -9.18 -8.11
N LYS A 87 -13.46 -9.72 -9.33
CA LYS A 87 -13.30 -11.15 -9.60
C LYS A 87 -11.88 -11.63 -9.31
N PHE A 88 -10.86 -10.89 -9.73
CA PHE A 88 -9.47 -11.23 -9.46
C PHE A 88 -9.20 -11.38 -7.95
N TYR A 89 -9.65 -10.41 -7.13
CA TYR A 89 -9.48 -10.48 -5.68
C TYR A 89 -10.35 -11.57 -5.04
N SER A 90 -11.56 -11.83 -5.56
CA SER A 90 -12.40 -12.93 -5.11
C SER A 90 -11.72 -14.29 -5.36
N ASP A 91 -11.19 -14.52 -6.57
CA ASP A 91 -10.51 -15.76 -6.92
C ASP A 91 -9.23 -15.94 -6.07
N LYS A 92 -8.48 -14.86 -5.81
CA LYS A 92 -7.33 -14.91 -4.89
C LYS A 92 -7.73 -15.22 -3.46
N LEU A 93 -8.85 -14.68 -2.98
CA LEU A 93 -9.33 -14.95 -1.63
C LEU A 93 -9.61 -16.44 -1.44
N GLU A 94 -10.24 -17.12 -2.40
CA GLU A 94 -10.51 -18.56 -2.31
C GLU A 94 -9.23 -19.37 -2.08
N VAL A 95 -8.17 -19.04 -2.81
CA VAL A 95 -6.87 -19.71 -2.70
C VAL A 95 -6.24 -19.47 -1.32
N VAL A 96 -6.21 -18.21 -0.88
CA VAL A 96 -5.55 -17.84 0.38
C VAL A 96 -6.35 -18.31 1.59
N ASP A 97 -7.67 -18.25 1.55
CA ASP A 97 -8.54 -18.76 2.62
C ASP A 97 -8.41 -20.29 2.75
N ALA A 98 -8.34 -21.03 1.64
CA ALA A 98 -8.09 -22.47 1.67
C ALA A 98 -6.72 -22.82 2.28
N ALA A 99 -5.66 -22.06 1.93
CA ALA A 99 -4.34 -22.24 2.51
C ALA A 99 -4.31 -21.89 4.01
N ALA A 100 -4.97 -20.80 4.41
CA ALA A 100 -5.13 -20.44 5.81
C ALA A 100 -5.88 -21.53 6.58
N GLN A 101 -6.98 -22.05 6.04
CA GLN A 101 -7.75 -23.13 6.65
C GLN A 101 -6.92 -24.40 6.83
N LYS A 102 -6.13 -24.77 5.80
CA LYS A 102 -5.24 -25.94 5.84
C LYS A 102 -4.22 -25.86 6.97
N HIS A 103 -3.59 -24.70 7.17
CA HIS A 103 -2.42 -24.58 8.07
C HIS A 103 -2.74 -23.96 9.44
N LEU A 104 -3.73 -23.08 9.52
CA LEU A 104 -4.04 -22.28 10.70
C LEU A 104 -5.30 -22.73 11.44
N ALA A 105 -6.04 -23.73 10.96
CA ALA A 105 -7.17 -24.29 11.71
C ALA A 105 -6.73 -24.71 13.12
N GLY A 106 -7.42 -24.18 14.14
CA GLY A 106 -7.10 -24.37 15.56
C GLY A 106 -6.00 -23.46 16.10
N LEU A 107 -5.16 -22.88 15.24
CA LEU A 107 -4.07 -21.96 15.62
C LEU A 107 -4.45 -20.48 15.49
N ALA A 108 -5.42 -20.16 14.64
CA ALA A 108 -5.97 -18.83 14.51
C ALA A 108 -7.46 -18.87 14.17
N GLU A 109 -8.15 -17.76 14.46
CA GLU A 109 -9.54 -17.51 14.11
C GLU A 109 -9.61 -16.34 13.12
N TRP A 110 -10.41 -16.45 12.08
CA TRP A 110 -10.70 -15.35 11.16
C TRP A 110 -12.07 -15.52 10.54
N ASN A 111 -12.61 -14.41 10.04
CA ASN A 111 -13.79 -14.43 9.18
C ASN A 111 -13.33 -14.25 7.73
N LYS A 112 -13.87 -15.05 6.82
CA LYS A 112 -13.64 -14.89 5.39
C LYS A 112 -14.13 -13.49 4.96
N PRO A 113 -13.26 -12.61 4.45
CA PRO A 113 -13.67 -11.27 4.05
C PRO A 113 -14.60 -11.31 2.84
N VAL A 114 -15.52 -10.35 2.74
CA VAL A 114 -16.41 -10.18 1.58
C VAL A 114 -15.89 -9.17 0.56
N ALA A 115 -14.85 -8.41 0.92
CA ALA A 115 -14.22 -7.40 0.09
C ALA A 115 -12.79 -7.11 0.57
N GLY A 116 -12.01 -6.46 -0.29
CA GLY A 116 -10.64 -6.02 0.02
C GLY A 116 -9.60 -7.09 -0.31
N MET A 117 -8.46 -7.01 0.40
CA MET A 117 -7.26 -7.78 0.05
C MET A 117 -6.45 -8.28 1.25
N PHE A 118 -7.09 -8.37 2.42
CA PHE A 118 -6.45 -8.74 3.67
C PHE A 118 -7.20 -9.84 4.40
N LEU A 119 -6.47 -10.75 5.06
CA LEU A 119 -7.02 -11.56 6.14
C LEU A 119 -6.65 -10.92 7.48
N TRP A 120 -7.62 -10.89 8.38
CA TRP A 120 -7.46 -10.42 9.75
C TRP A 120 -7.55 -11.61 10.69
N LEU A 121 -6.40 -12.07 11.14
CA LEU A 121 -6.23 -13.33 11.86
C LEU A 121 -6.08 -13.03 13.34
N LYS A 122 -6.93 -13.58 14.20
CA LYS A 122 -6.73 -13.61 15.64
C LYS A 122 -5.91 -14.85 15.98
N LEU A 123 -4.69 -14.68 16.47
CA LEU A 123 -3.84 -15.81 16.82
C LEU A 123 -4.28 -16.42 18.16
N ASN A 124 -4.36 -17.74 18.24
CA ASN A 124 -4.67 -18.46 19.46
C ASN A 124 -3.41 -18.61 20.33
N ILE A 125 -2.90 -17.48 20.82
CA ILE A 125 -1.70 -17.39 21.68
C ILE A 125 -2.01 -16.82 23.07
N ALA A 126 -3.27 -16.51 23.32
CA ALA A 126 -3.74 -16.02 24.61
C ALA A 126 -3.74 -17.15 25.65
N ILE A 127 -3.25 -16.84 26.86
CA ILE A 127 -3.41 -17.71 28.03
C ILE A 127 -4.86 -17.58 28.52
N PRO A 128 -5.58 -18.69 28.79
CA PRO A 128 -6.95 -18.63 29.30
C PRO A 128 -7.05 -17.77 30.57
N GLY A 129 -7.95 -16.79 30.55
CA GLY A 129 -8.14 -15.83 31.65
C GLY A 129 -7.16 -14.65 31.66
N LYS A 130 -6.36 -14.49 30.61
CA LYS A 130 -5.43 -13.37 30.38
C LYS A 130 -5.44 -12.93 28.91
N GLU A 131 -6.60 -12.96 28.27
CA GLU A 131 -6.75 -12.70 26.84
C GLU A 131 -6.25 -11.30 26.43
N GLU A 132 -6.36 -10.32 27.33
CA GLU A 132 -5.86 -8.96 27.16
C GLU A 132 -4.33 -8.84 27.16
N GLU A 133 -3.62 -9.82 27.71
CA GLU A 133 -2.16 -9.82 27.73
C GLU A 133 -1.54 -10.34 26.41
N ALA A 134 -2.35 -10.94 25.54
CA ALA A 134 -1.89 -11.57 24.30
C ALA A 134 -1.39 -10.52 23.28
N ASP A 135 -0.16 -10.72 22.80
CA ASP A 135 0.51 -9.79 21.90
C ASP A 135 1.25 -10.50 20.78
N SER A 136 0.86 -10.20 19.54
CA SER A 136 1.48 -10.70 18.31
C SER A 136 2.73 -9.91 17.91
N SER A 137 2.99 -8.74 18.49
CA SER A 137 4.01 -7.79 18.04
C SER A 137 5.41 -8.41 17.93
N ALA A 138 5.91 -8.98 19.04
CA ALA A 138 7.22 -9.60 19.06
C ALA A 138 7.26 -10.86 18.19
N LEU A 139 6.21 -11.67 18.25
CA LEU A 139 6.09 -12.93 17.48
C LEU A 139 6.22 -12.68 15.97
N ILE A 140 5.49 -11.69 15.46
CA ILE A 140 5.45 -11.36 14.04
C ILE A 140 6.68 -10.57 13.61
N SER A 141 7.07 -9.54 14.35
CA SER A 141 8.17 -8.65 13.94
C SER A 141 9.54 -9.30 14.04
N THR A 142 9.66 -10.45 14.70
CA THR A 142 10.92 -11.19 14.85
C THR A 142 10.84 -12.60 14.25
N ARG A 143 10.11 -13.51 14.90
CA ARG A 143 10.14 -14.94 14.56
C ARG A 143 9.51 -15.22 13.20
N ALA A 144 8.38 -14.59 12.89
CA ALA A 144 7.75 -14.73 11.57
C ALA A 144 8.67 -14.22 10.46
N VAL A 145 9.29 -13.04 10.65
CA VAL A 145 10.26 -12.47 9.70
C VAL A 145 11.47 -13.39 9.51
N GLN A 146 12.03 -13.96 10.59
CA GLN A 146 13.15 -14.91 10.52
C GLN A 146 12.81 -16.18 9.74
N LYS A 147 11.54 -16.60 9.76
CA LYS A 147 11.02 -17.72 8.95
C LYS A 147 10.53 -17.28 7.56
N GLY A 148 10.80 -16.04 7.17
CA GLY A 148 10.45 -15.52 5.84
C GLY A 148 8.95 -15.22 5.66
N VAL A 149 8.23 -14.90 6.75
CA VAL A 149 6.85 -14.44 6.72
C VAL A 149 6.79 -12.97 7.10
N LEU A 150 6.30 -12.13 6.20
CA LEU A 150 6.06 -10.72 6.46
C LEU A 150 4.56 -10.49 6.67
N ALA A 151 4.19 -10.07 7.87
CA ALA A 151 2.82 -9.70 8.24
C ALA A 151 2.84 -8.47 9.16
N VAL A 152 1.69 -7.83 9.36
CA VAL A 152 1.60 -6.65 10.22
C VAL A 152 0.92 -7.02 11.54
N PRO A 153 1.58 -6.82 12.69
CA PRO A 153 0.96 -7.04 13.99
C PRO A 153 -0.27 -6.15 14.20
N GLY A 154 -1.26 -6.67 14.91
CA GLY A 154 -2.55 -6.02 15.08
C GLY A 154 -2.49 -4.71 15.88
N CYS A 155 -1.49 -4.58 16.75
CA CYS A 155 -1.27 -3.37 17.54
C CYS A 155 -1.00 -2.13 16.68
N ALA A 156 -0.49 -2.29 15.46
CA ALA A 156 -0.27 -1.19 14.52
C ALA A 156 -1.58 -0.56 14.01
N PHE A 157 -2.73 -1.22 14.21
CA PHE A 157 -4.05 -0.74 13.80
C PHE A 157 -4.90 -0.23 14.97
N LEU A 158 -4.34 -0.21 16.17
CA LEU A 158 -5.02 0.35 17.33
C LEU A 158 -4.73 1.86 17.40
N PRO A 159 -5.77 2.72 17.50
CA PRO A 159 -5.57 4.17 17.57
C PRO A 159 -4.83 4.59 18.85
N ASN A 160 -4.96 3.78 19.90
CA ASN A 160 -4.20 3.91 21.13
C ASN A 160 -3.20 2.75 21.18
N ALA A 161 -1.95 3.03 21.55
CA ALA A 161 -0.95 1.98 21.73
C ALA A 161 -1.47 0.90 22.68
N GLY A 162 -1.31 -0.37 22.31
CA GLY A 162 -1.84 -1.49 23.06
C GLY A 162 -1.40 -2.84 22.49
N LYS A 163 -1.68 -3.90 23.24
CA LYS A 163 -1.41 -5.28 22.82
C LYS A 163 -2.53 -5.80 21.93
N SER A 164 -2.19 -6.72 21.03
CA SER A 164 -3.18 -7.36 20.18
C SER A 164 -2.70 -8.74 19.73
N ALA A 165 -3.54 -9.75 19.93
CA ALA A 165 -3.37 -11.08 19.36
C ALA A 165 -3.60 -11.14 17.85
N TYR A 166 -4.05 -10.05 17.22
CA TYR A 166 -4.40 -10.04 15.80
C TYR A 166 -3.20 -9.80 14.90
N VAL A 167 -3.29 -10.26 13.65
CA VAL A 167 -2.30 -10.07 12.60
C VAL A 167 -3.02 -9.81 11.28
N ARG A 168 -2.52 -8.85 10.49
CA ARG A 168 -2.97 -8.62 9.11
C ARG A 168 -2.01 -9.23 8.11
N THR A 169 -2.51 -10.10 7.25
CA THR A 169 -1.80 -10.57 6.06
C THR A 169 -2.44 -10.00 4.80
N SER A 170 -1.65 -9.77 3.75
CA SER A 170 -2.12 -9.29 2.45
C SER A 170 -2.05 -10.41 1.43
N PHE A 171 -3.08 -10.54 0.61
CA PHE A 171 -3.10 -11.48 -0.52
C PHE A 171 -3.02 -10.80 -1.89
N SER A 172 -2.76 -9.49 -1.94
CA SER A 172 -2.73 -8.75 -3.21
C SER A 172 -1.66 -9.24 -4.18
N LEU A 173 -0.46 -9.57 -3.69
CA LEU A 173 0.71 -9.86 -4.53
C LEU A 173 1.08 -11.34 -4.63
N ILE A 174 0.74 -12.15 -3.64
CA ILE A 174 1.21 -13.54 -3.54
C ILE A 174 0.42 -14.48 -4.46
N ASP A 175 1.07 -15.57 -4.88
CA ASP A 175 0.46 -16.71 -5.56
C ASP A 175 0.07 -17.83 -4.56
N ALA A 176 -0.47 -18.94 -5.08
CA ALA A 176 -0.95 -20.05 -4.28
C ALA A 176 0.15 -20.74 -3.46
N ASP A 177 1.30 -20.99 -4.09
CA ASP A 177 2.43 -21.68 -3.45
C ASP A 177 3.03 -20.82 -2.34
N SER A 178 3.18 -19.51 -2.59
CA SER A 178 3.63 -18.56 -1.57
C SER A 178 2.65 -18.42 -0.41
N ALA A 179 1.33 -18.51 -0.68
CA ALA A 179 0.31 -18.51 0.38
C ALA A 179 0.37 -19.79 1.22
N ASP A 180 0.48 -20.96 0.60
CA ASP A 180 0.59 -22.24 1.30
C ASP A 180 1.83 -22.26 2.20
N GLU A 181 2.99 -21.91 1.66
CA GLU A 181 4.24 -21.90 2.41
C GLU A 181 4.26 -20.79 3.48
N GLY A 182 3.75 -19.61 3.18
CA GLY A 182 3.64 -18.51 4.14
C GLY A 182 2.79 -18.88 5.36
N PHE A 183 1.64 -19.51 5.15
CA PHE A 183 0.80 -19.97 6.26
C PHE A 183 1.36 -21.18 6.99
N ALA A 184 2.03 -22.11 6.30
CA ALA A 184 2.75 -23.21 6.96
C ALA A 184 3.83 -22.69 7.93
N ARG A 185 4.62 -21.71 7.49
CA ARG A 185 5.65 -21.05 8.30
C ARG A 185 5.01 -20.28 9.46
N LEU A 186 3.94 -19.54 9.22
CA LEU A 186 3.20 -18.83 10.28
C LEU A 186 2.64 -19.82 11.32
N ALA A 187 2.08 -20.95 10.88
CA ALA A 187 1.59 -22.00 11.77
C ALA A 187 2.70 -22.54 12.68
N SER A 188 3.91 -22.77 12.13
CA SER A 188 5.07 -23.18 12.92
C SER A 188 5.43 -22.15 13.99
N VAL A 189 5.42 -20.85 13.66
CA VAL A 189 5.69 -19.77 14.62
C VAL A 189 4.65 -19.74 15.75
N ILE A 190 3.36 -19.94 15.41
CA ILE A 190 2.28 -19.94 16.40
C ILE A 190 2.40 -21.14 17.34
N ARG A 191 2.66 -22.34 16.81
CA ARG A 191 2.85 -23.56 17.63
C ARG A 191 4.01 -23.40 18.62
N GLU A 192 5.15 -22.88 18.17
CA GLU A 192 6.30 -22.61 19.06
C GLU A 192 5.91 -21.65 20.20
N ALA A 193 5.19 -20.58 19.88
CA ALA A 193 4.71 -19.64 20.89
C ALA A 193 3.70 -20.27 21.87
N ARG A 194 2.84 -21.18 21.39
CA ARG A 194 1.87 -21.91 22.23
C ARG A 194 2.55 -22.88 23.19
N VAL A 195 3.57 -23.61 22.74
CA VAL A 195 4.38 -24.49 23.59
C VAL A 195 5.10 -23.68 24.69
N GLU A 196 5.71 -22.55 24.34
CA GLU A 196 6.36 -21.67 25.32
C GLU A 196 5.37 -21.09 26.36
N ALA A 197 4.13 -20.85 25.94
CA ALA A 197 3.06 -20.37 26.81
C ALA A 197 2.36 -21.49 27.61
N GLY A 198 2.74 -22.76 27.43
CA GLY A 198 2.13 -23.91 28.10
C GLY A 198 0.69 -24.20 27.64
N LEU A 199 0.36 -23.84 26.39
CA LEU A 199 -0.96 -24.06 25.77
C LEU A 199 -1.06 -25.39 25.00
N GLU A 200 0.08 -26.06 24.81
CA GLU A 200 0.25 -27.36 24.14
C GLU A 200 1.29 -28.21 24.87
#